data_AF-A0A7K6UTA6-F1
#
_entry.id   AF-A0A7K6UTA6-F1
#
_cell.length_a   1.000
_cell.length_b   1.000
_cell.length_c   1.000
_cell.angle_alpha   90.00
_cell.angle_beta   90.00
_cell.angle_gamma   90.00
#
_symmetry.space_group_name_H-M   'P 1'
#
loop_
_entity.id
_entity.type
_entity.pdbx_description
1 polymer ?
#
loop_
_entity_poly.entity_id
_entity_poly.type
_entity_poly.pdbx_seq_one_letter_code
_entity_poly.pdbx_strand_id
1 'polypeptide(L)'
;VTETFLFAVLLSTFTTLQCLCLLGPNIQAWIRVFSKNGAMSIWESSLQITSVCSVLGAWFGAFPIPLDWDRPWQVWPISCSLGATFGYMAGLIIAPLWIHWNRKQLTYKSR
;
A
#
# COMPACT_ATOMS: atom_id res chain seq x y z
N VAL A 1 14.04 12.82 14.43
CA VAL A 1 13.97 13.27 13.01
C VAL A 1 14.36 12.14 12.05
N THR A 2 15.51 11.50 12.25
CA THR A 2 15.98 10.38 11.40
C THR A 2 14.97 9.23 11.32
N GLU A 3 14.37 8.83 12.44
CA GLU A 3 13.39 7.73 12.46
C GLU A 3 12.16 8.00 11.60
N THR A 4 11.54 9.16 11.76
CA THR A 4 10.40 9.59 10.95
C THR A 4 10.77 9.70 9.47
N PHE A 5 11.99 10.17 9.16
CA PHE A 5 12.48 10.21 7.80
C PHE A 5 12.62 8.81 7.19
N LEU A 6 13.25 7.86 7.91
CA LEU A 6 13.40 6.47 7.46
C LEU A 6 12.03 5.81 7.26
N PHE A 7 11.08 6.05 8.15
CA PHE A 7 9.71 5.56 8.00
C PHE A 7 9.00 6.18 6.79
N ALA A 8 9.16 7.48 6.55
CA ALA A 8 8.61 8.14 5.37
C ALA A 8 9.22 7.58 4.07
N VAL A 9 10.52 7.30 4.06
CA VAL A 9 11.20 6.62 2.95
C VAL A 9 10.62 5.23 2.73
N LEU A 10 10.51 4.41 3.78
CA LEU A 10 9.90 3.07 3.71
C LEU A 10 8.48 3.12 3.12
N LEU A 11 7.62 3.99 3.67
CA LEU A 11 6.24 4.11 3.22
C LEU A 11 6.14 4.62 1.77
N SER A 12 7.04 5.52 1.38
CA SER A 12 7.15 5.98 -0.02
C SER A 12 7.59 4.85 -0.94
N THR A 13 8.53 3.98 -0.52
CA THR A 13 8.94 2.83 -1.35
C THR A 13 7.81 1.84 -1.58
N PHE A 14 6.91 1.63 -0.62
CA PHE A 14 5.76 0.74 -0.79
C PHE A 14 4.63 1.34 -1.62
N THR A 15 4.59 2.66 -1.81
CA THR A 15 3.50 3.35 -2.50
C THR A 15 3.95 3.93 -3.84
N THR A 16 4.86 4.90 -3.84
CA THR A 16 5.22 5.70 -5.02
C THR A 16 6.29 5.05 -5.88
N LEU A 17 7.28 4.38 -5.29
CA LEU A 17 8.37 3.74 -6.05
C LEU A 17 7.83 2.62 -6.94
N GLN A 18 6.89 1.82 -6.44
CA GLN A 18 6.25 0.75 -7.21
C GLN A 18 5.43 1.30 -8.36
N CYS A 19 4.70 2.39 -8.14
CA CYS A 19 3.98 3.10 -9.20
C CYS A 19 4.94 3.61 -10.28
N LEU A 20 6.09 4.17 -9.89
CA LEU A 20 7.09 4.66 -10.84
C LEU A 20 7.70 3.53 -11.67
N CYS A 21 8.05 2.41 -11.05
CA CYS A 21 8.64 1.26 -11.76
C CYS A 21 7.67 0.59 -12.75
N LEU A 22 6.37 0.54 -12.44
CA LEU A 22 5.39 -0.19 -13.24
C LEU A 22 4.61 0.70 -14.22
N LEU A 23 4.29 1.95 -13.86
CA LEU A 23 3.50 2.87 -14.71
C LEU A 23 4.36 3.90 -15.44
N GLY A 24 5.63 4.05 -15.04
CA GLY A 24 6.52 5.08 -15.57
C GLY A 24 6.06 6.51 -15.24
N PRO A 25 6.50 7.53 -16.00
CA PRO A 25 6.21 8.95 -15.73
C PRO A 25 4.78 9.39 -16.15
N ASN A 26 3.87 8.45 -16.41
CA ASN A 26 2.53 8.76 -16.87
C ASN A 26 1.62 9.25 -15.72
N ILE A 27 1.62 10.56 -15.49
CA ILE A 27 0.83 11.22 -14.42
C ILE A 27 -0.67 10.88 -14.49
N GLN A 28 -1.23 10.68 -15.69
CA GLN A 28 -2.63 10.30 -15.85
C GLN A 28 -2.92 8.90 -15.28
N ALA A 29 -1.95 7.97 -15.35
CA ALA A 29 -2.06 6.65 -14.73
C ALA A 29 -1.93 6.73 -13.19
N TRP A 30 -1.06 7.61 -12.69
CA TRP A 30 -0.91 7.84 -11.25
C TRP A 30 -2.20 8.37 -10.62
N ILE A 31 -2.81 9.39 -11.25
CA ILE A 31 -4.10 9.94 -10.80
C ILE A 31 -5.19 8.85 -10.80
N ARG A 32 -5.18 7.95 -11.80
CA ARG A 32 -6.12 6.83 -11.86
C ARG A 32 -5.95 5.82 -10.72
N VAL A 33 -4.71 5.46 -10.38
CA VAL A 33 -4.41 4.53 -9.28
C VAL A 33 -4.85 5.08 -7.93
N PHE A 34 -4.69 6.39 -7.70
CA PHE A 34 -5.11 7.02 -6.44
C PHE A 34 -6.56 7.51 -6.44
N SER A 35 -7.30 7.34 -7.54
CA SER A 35 -8.72 7.69 -7.64
C SER A 35 -9.62 6.49 -7.32
N LYS A 36 -10.78 6.77 -6.71
CA LYS A 36 -11.78 5.75 -6.38
C LYS A 36 -12.36 5.18 -7.69
N ASN A 37 -12.22 3.86 -7.90
CA ASN A 37 -12.64 3.13 -9.11
C ASN A 37 -11.91 3.52 -10.41
N GLY A 38 -10.78 4.24 -10.32
CA GLY A 38 -9.99 4.70 -11.47
C GLY A 38 -9.09 3.63 -12.09
N ALA A 39 -8.75 2.58 -11.35
CA ALA A 39 -7.97 1.47 -11.88
C ALA A 39 -8.75 0.70 -12.96
N MET A 40 -8.18 0.69 -14.16
CA MET A 40 -8.72 0.02 -15.35
C MET A 40 -7.90 -1.23 -15.69
N SER A 41 -6.62 -1.23 -15.33
CA SER A 41 -5.69 -2.34 -15.53
C SER A 41 -5.57 -3.22 -14.28
N ILE A 42 -5.26 -4.49 -14.51
CA ILE A 42 -4.86 -5.46 -13.47
C ILE A 42 -3.69 -4.89 -12.65
N TRP A 43 -2.70 -4.30 -13.32
CA TRP A 43 -1.52 -3.71 -12.68
C TRP A 43 -1.87 -2.48 -11.82
N GLU A 44 -2.75 -1.60 -12.32
CA GLU A 44 -3.23 -0.43 -11.58
C GLU A 44 -4.02 -0.85 -10.33
N SER A 45 -4.86 -1.89 -10.44
CA SER A 45 -5.63 -2.43 -9.32
C SER A 45 -4.73 -3.07 -8.26
N SER A 46 -3.71 -3.82 -8.68
CA SER A 46 -2.71 -4.38 -7.77
C SER A 46 -1.97 -3.29 -7.00
N LEU A 47 -1.48 -2.26 -7.69
CA LEU A 47 -0.78 -1.12 -7.09
C LEU A 47 -1.65 -0.34 -6.09
N GLN A 48 -2.92 -0.12 -6.44
CA GLN A 48 -3.87 0.57 -5.58
C GLN A 48 -4.11 -0.23 -4.29
N ILE A 49 -4.35 -1.54 -4.41
CA ILE A 49 -4.61 -2.43 -3.27
C ILE A 49 -3.36 -2.51 -2.37
N THR A 50 -2.17 -2.74 -2.92
CA THR A 50 -0.93 -2.85 -2.11
C THR A 50 -0.62 -1.54 -1.39
N SER A 51 -0.78 -0.39 -2.06
CA SER A 51 -0.54 0.92 -1.46
C SER A 51 -1.51 1.20 -0.31
N VAL A 52 -2.81 0.97 -0.53
CA VAL A 52 -3.84 1.17 0.50
C VAL A 52 -3.62 0.24 1.69
N CYS A 53 -3.34 -1.04 1.45
CA CYS A 53 -3.08 -2.00 2.52
C CYS A 53 -1.82 -1.62 3.33
N SER A 54 -0.77 -1.11 2.68
CA SER A 54 0.46 -0.66 3.36
C SER A 54 0.20 0.54 4.27
N VAL A 55 -0.55 1.54 3.77
CA VAL A 55 -0.89 2.74 4.56
C VAL A 55 -1.81 2.39 5.74
N LEU A 56 -2.82 1.56 5.50
CA LEU A 56 -3.71 1.09 6.57
C LEU A 56 -2.94 0.25 7.60
N GLY A 57 -2.06 -0.65 7.15
CA GLY A 57 -1.21 -1.43 8.04
C GLY A 57 -0.30 -0.55 8.90
N ALA A 58 0.29 0.48 8.29
CA ALA A 58 1.10 1.46 9.01
C ALA A 58 0.29 2.22 10.07
N TRP A 59 -0.93 2.63 9.72
CA TRP A 59 -1.86 3.30 10.63
C TRP A 59 -2.29 2.40 11.79
N PHE A 60 -2.63 1.13 11.53
CA PHE A 60 -2.91 0.14 12.59
C PHE A 60 -1.68 -0.10 13.47
N GLY A 61 -0.48 -0.08 12.89
CA GLY A 61 0.79 -0.18 13.62
C GLY A 61 1.04 0.98 14.58
N ALA A 62 0.29 2.08 14.50
CA ALA A 62 0.36 3.17 15.47
C ALA A 62 -0.47 2.93 16.73
N PHE A 63 -1.45 2.01 16.72
CA PHE A 63 -2.31 1.72 17.88
C PHE A 63 -1.59 1.15 19.10
N PRO A 64 -0.56 0.29 18.96
CA PRO A 64 0.18 -0.17 20.12
C PRO A 64 0.90 0.97 20.85
N ILE A 65 1.34 2.02 20.18
CA ILE A 65 2.14 3.12 20.75
C ILE A 65 1.47 3.76 21.99
N PRO A 66 0.21 4.22 21.94
CA PRO A 66 -0.47 4.79 23.11
C PRO A 66 -0.84 3.78 24.20
N LEU A 67 -0.79 2.47 23.91
CA LEU A 67 -1.17 1.42 24.87
C LEU A 67 -0.04 1.09 25.87
N ASP A 68 1.17 1.60 25.61
CA ASP A 68 2.37 1.54 26.48
C ASP A 68 2.57 0.21 27.21
N TRP A 69 2.76 -0.88 26.45
CA TRP A 69 3.11 -2.20 27.02
C TRP A 69 4.59 -2.31 27.42
N ASP A 70 5.34 -1.19 27.42
CA ASP A 70 6.77 -1.11 27.75
C ASP A 70 7.64 -2.10 26.94
N ARG A 71 7.27 -2.36 25.67
CA ARG A 71 8.01 -3.28 24.81
C ARG A 71 8.86 -2.55 23.76
N PRO A 72 10.08 -3.03 23.49
CA PRO A 72 10.99 -2.37 22.55
C PRO A 72 10.45 -2.33 21.11
N TRP A 73 9.58 -3.26 20.72
CA TRP A 73 8.96 -3.27 19.39
C TRP A 73 7.88 -2.20 19.20
N GLN A 74 7.39 -1.60 20.29
CA GLN A 74 6.33 -0.60 20.28
C GLN A 74 6.87 0.82 20.00
N VAL A 75 8.18 1.02 20.12
CA VAL A 75 8.82 2.33 19.92
C VAL A 75 8.59 2.80 18.49
N TRP A 76 8.24 4.08 18.32
CA TRP A 76 8.13 4.69 17.00
C TRP A 76 9.50 4.62 16.28
N PRO A 77 9.59 4.20 14.99
CA PRO A 77 8.52 3.84 14.07
C PRO A 77 8.41 2.32 13.86
N ILE A 78 8.93 1.50 14.77
CA ILE A 78 9.09 0.04 14.60
C ILE A 78 7.73 -0.63 14.39
N SER A 79 6.76 -0.36 15.27
CA SER A 79 5.41 -0.93 15.16
C SER A 79 4.70 -0.52 13.87
N CYS A 80 4.82 0.75 13.47
CA CYS A 80 4.29 1.29 12.22
C CYS A 80 4.98 0.69 10.98
N SER A 81 6.29 0.46 11.04
CA SER A 81 7.07 -0.13 9.95
C SER A 81 6.72 -1.61 9.75
N LEU A 82 6.55 -2.35 10.85
CA LEU A 82 6.03 -3.72 10.83
C LEU A 82 4.62 -3.74 10.26
N GLY A 83 3.73 -2.86 10.75
CA GLY A 83 2.37 -2.72 10.23
C GLY A 83 2.34 -2.42 8.73
N ALA A 84 3.17 -1.49 8.24
CA ALA A 84 3.29 -1.18 6.82
C ALA A 84 3.74 -2.39 6.00
N THR A 85 4.73 -3.14 6.50
CA THR A 85 5.28 -4.32 5.83
C THR A 85 4.24 -5.46 5.77
N PHE A 86 3.55 -5.74 6.88
CA PHE A 86 2.47 -6.72 6.91
C PHE A 86 1.30 -6.29 6.02
N GLY A 87 0.95 -5.00 6.03
CA GLY A 87 -0.05 -4.43 5.14
C GLY A 87 0.32 -4.62 3.66
N TYR A 88 1.58 -4.38 3.30
CA TYR A 88 2.07 -4.63 1.95
C TYR A 88 1.97 -6.10 1.55
N MET A 89 2.45 -7.01 2.40
CA MET A 89 2.38 -8.46 2.17
C MET A 89 0.93 -8.94 2.04
N ALA A 90 0.03 -8.46 2.89
CA ALA A 90 -1.39 -8.74 2.78
C ALA A 90 -1.95 -8.20 1.45
N GLY A 91 -1.57 -6.99 1.04
CA GLY A 91 -1.94 -6.40 -0.25
C GLY A 91 -1.49 -7.26 -1.45
N LEU A 92 -0.30 -7.86 -1.39
CA LEU A 92 0.19 -8.78 -2.42
C LEU A 92 -0.64 -10.06 -2.56
N ILE A 93 -1.32 -10.49 -1.48
CA ILE A 93 -2.23 -11.65 -1.48
C ILE A 93 -3.65 -11.23 -1.86
N ILE A 94 -4.13 -10.11 -1.31
CA ILE A 94 -5.47 -9.59 -1.53
C ILE A 94 -5.65 -9.15 -2.99
N ALA A 95 -4.64 -8.52 -3.59
CA ALA A 95 -4.71 -8.05 -4.97
C ALA A 95 -5.06 -9.17 -5.98
N PRO A 96 -4.31 -10.28 -6.09
CA PRO A 96 -4.64 -11.36 -7.02
C PRO A 96 -5.95 -12.05 -6.68
N LEU A 97 -6.30 -12.20 -5.39
CA LEU A 97 -7.59 -12.76 -4.98
C LEU A 97 -8.76 -11.88 -5.44
N TRP A 98 -8.64 -10.57 -5.24
CA TRP A 98 -9.64 -9.59 -5.65
C TRP A 98 -9.77 -9.53 -7.18
N ILE A 99 -8.64 -9.54 -7.90
CA ILE A 99 -8.61 -9.59 -9.36
C ILE A 99 -9.26 -10.89 -9.86
N HIS A 100 -8.94 -12.03 -9.23
CA HIS A 100 -9.50 -13.32 -9.60
C HIS A 100 -11.03 -13.34 -9.45
N TRP A 101 -11.53 -12.83 -8.33
CA TRP A 101 -12.97 -12.72 -8.07
C TRP A 101 -13.66 -11.77 -9.06
N ASN A 102 -13.04 -10.62 -9.37
CA ASN A 102 -13.62 -9.57 -10.21
C ASN A 102 -13.23 -9.67 -11.69
N ARG A 103 -12.61 -10.78 -12.10
CA ARG A 103 -12.04 -10.97 -13.45
C ARG A 103 -13.01 -10.66 -14.58
N LYS A 104 -14.29 -11.00 -14.42
CA LYS A 104 -15.33 -10.78 -15.45
C LYS A 104 -15.62 -9.30 -15.68
N GLN A 105 -15.60 -8.49 -14.61
CA GLN A 105 -15.84 -7.05 -14.71
C GLN A 105 -14.61 -6.30 -15.23
N LEU A 106 -13.41 -6.71 -14.81
CA LEU A 106 -12.16 -6.10 -15.28
C LEU A 106 -11.91 -6.33 -16.78
N THR A 107 -12.25 -7.51 -17.29
CA THR A 107 -12.11 -7.83 -18.73
C THR A 107 -13.04 -6.97 -19.59
N TYR A 108 -14.21 -6.59 -19.08
CA TYR A 108 -15.17 -5.75 -19.81
C TYR A 108 -14.73 -4.27 -19.86
N LYS A 109 -14.07 -3.79 -18.80
CA LYS A 109 -13.55 -2.42 -18.70
C LYS A 109 -12.30 -2.17 -19.57
N SER A 110 -11.61 -3.24 -19.97
CA SER A 110 -10.37 -3.18 -20.78
C SER A 110 -10.61 -3.25 -22.29
N ARG A 111 -11.84 -3.48 -22.75
CA ARG A 111 -12.24 -3.34 -24.15
C ARG A 111 -12.82 -1.95 -24.38
#